data_AF-A0A150GFY5-F1
#
_entry.id   AF-A0A150GFY5-F1
#
_cell.length_a   1.000
_cell.length_b   1.000
_cell.length_c   1.000
_cell.angle_alpha   90.00
_cell.angle_beta   90.00
_cell.angle_gamma   90.00
#
_symmetry.space_group_name_H-M   'P 1'
#
loop_
_entity.id
_entity.type
_entity.pdbx_description
1 polymer ?
#
loop_
_entity_poly.entity_id
_entity_poly.type
_entity_poly.pdbx_seq_one_letter_code
_entity_poly.pdbx_strand_id
1 'polypeptide(L)'
;MSRVFQPVGQKRLTNIAVVRLRKNGERFEIACYKNKVGDWRNGIEKDLDEVLQTTTIFHNVGKGVVAKDKELQAAFGTTEQKAICLEILAKGELQVSDKERKLEFEHLFKDVAGVLVEKCVNPATNRPYTMSMLERALRDIHFNLDPKKSAKQQALEALPLLQKEFPIERARMRLRLSVPVAAQQELEQLLQREAADVQSLDVAAGGTCTVVAQVEPGVFRELHNFMQTAARGSGRLEVLSLAVMAEGATADEFANWGAAASAAATVRHVNEVAAVEAAPSGPAASEARAASGAEAGSSGRRAGAEGTGPAAAAAGGARQAGAATAAAAGSQAVVYPRGPVSDLPEEHASRRERFAELDTLQPGWTVELRSKGDTVEAVFYHPSGERVGAFANARRMALQASKAVA
;
A
#
# COMPACT_ATOMS: atom_id res chain seq x y z
N MET A 1 -29.19 -55.42 5.34
CA MET A 1 -28.87 -54.24 6.18
C MET A 1 -28.84 -53.01 5.28
N SER A 2 -29.80 -52.10 5.45
CA SER A 2 -29.90 -50.85 4.69
C SER A 2 -28.68 -49.96 4.97
N ARG A 3 -27.86 -49.70 3.94
CA ARG A 3 -26.75 -48.74 4.00
C ARG A 3 -27.36 -47.34 4.11
N VAL A 4 -27.35 -46.78 5.32
CA VAL A 4 -27.74 -45.40 5.57
C VAL A 4 -26.72 -44.50 4.84
N PHE A 5 -27.17 -43.79 3.80
CA PHE A 5 -26.38 -42.81 3.05
C PHE A 5 -26.33 -41.50 3.84
N GLN A 6 -25.67 -41.53 5.00
CA GLN A 6 -25.33 -40.33 5.75
C GLN A 6 -23.92 -39.86 5.34
N PRO A 7 -23.71 -38.54 5.17
CA PRO A 7 -22.39 -38.01 4.89
C PRO A 7 -21.44 -38.36 6.05
N VAL A 8 -20.48 -39.24 5.75
CA VAL A 8 -19.56 -39.85 6.73
C VAL A 8 -18.55 -38.82 7.30
N GLY A 9 -18.35 -37.70 6.59
CA GLY A 9 -17.40 -36.65 6.96
C GLY A 9 -18.02 -35.60 7.89
N GLN A 10 -18.13 -35.88 9.19
CA GLN A 10 -18.46 -34.85 10.16
C GLN A 10 -17.24 -33.96 10.42
N LYS A 11 -17.24 -32.74 9.90
CA LYS A 11 -16.23 -31.72 10.23
C LYS A 11 -16.55 -31.14 11.61
N ARG A 12 -15.89 -31.66 12.65
CA ARG A 12 -16.18 -31.32 14.05
C ARG A 12 -15.82 -29.90 14.45
N LEU A 13 -14.87 -29.28 13.77
CA LEU A 13 -14.39 -27.94 14.08
C LEU A 13 -14.28 -27.11 12.78
N THR A 14 -14.84 -25.91 12.81
CA THR A 14 -14.87 -24.96 11.67
C THR A 14 -13.95 -23.79 11.93
N ASN A 15 -13.28 -23.28 10.88
CA ASN A 15 -12.43 -22.07 10.92
C ASN A 15 -11.26 -22.11 11.94
N ILE A 16 -10.53 -23.23 11.97
CA ILE A 16 -9.38 -23.44 12.86
C ILE A 16 -8.08 -23.08 12.13
N ALA A 17 -7.11 -22.55 12.86
CA ALA A 17 -5.69 -22.58 12.50
C ALA A 17 -4.99 -23.73 13.24
N VAL A 18 -4.15 -24.47 12.53
CA VAL A 18 -3.41 -25.60 13.10
C VAL A 18 -1.96 -25.18 13.29
N VAL A 19 -1.47 -25.26 14.52
CA VAL A 19 -0.03 -25.15 14.81
C VAL A 19 0.52 -26.55 14.99
N ARG A 20 1.59 -26.87 14.28
CA ARG A 20 2.18 -28.21 14.20
C ARG A 20 3.58 -28.20 14.79
N LEU A 21 3.87 -29.15 15.67
CA LEU A 21 5.21 -29.43 16.16
C LEU A 21 5.57 -30.89 15.89
N ARG A 22 6.77 -31.14 15.37
CA ARG A 22 7.34 -32.49 15.28
C ARG A 22 8.38 -32.67 16.38
N LYS A 23 8.18 -33.65 17.26
CA LYS A 23 9.08 -33.95 18.39
C LYS A 23 9.13 -35.47 18.59
N ASN A 24 10.33 -36.01 18.81
CA ASN A 24 10.55 -37.44 19.00
C ASN A 24 9.99 -38.35 17.87
N GLY A 25 10.04 -37.88 16.61
CA GLY A 25 9.50 -38.63 15.46
C GLY A 25 7.98 -38.57 15.29
N GLU A 26 7.25 -38.03 16.26
CA GLU A 26 5.80 -37.88 16.23
C GLU A 26 5.37 -36.44 15.90
N ARG A 27 4.13 -36.30 15.43
CA ARG A 27 3.51 -35.02 15.11
C ARG A 27 2.45 -34.71 16.16
N PHE A 28 2.54 -33.50 16.69
CA PHE A 28 1.57 -32.93 17.61
C PHE A 28 1.00 -31.65 17.00
N GLU A 29 -0.29 -31.44 17.22
CA GLU A 29 -1.06 -30.34 16.69
C GLU A 29 -2.00 -29.79 17.74
N ILE A 30 -2.21 -28.48 17.66
CA ILE A 30 -3.17 -27.76 18.48
C ILE A 30 -4.15 -27.00 17.59
N ALA A 31 -5.38 -26.86 18.08
CA ALA A 31 -6.44 -26.12 17.44
C ALA A 31 -6.49 -24.70 18.01
N CYS A 32 -6.17 -23.71 17.17
CA CYS A 32 -6.14 -22.30 17.55
C CYS A 32 -7.10 -21.48 16.70
N TYR A 33 -7.45 -20.29 17.17
CA TYR A 33 -8.10 -19.28 16.33
C TYR A 33 -7.09 -18.64 15.37
N LYS A 34 -7.51 -18.42 14.12
CA LYS A 34 -6.63 -18.01 13.01
C LYS A 34 -5.85 -16.72 13.27
N ASN A 35 -6.49 -15.69 13.79
CA ASN A 35 -5.87 -14.38 13.97
C ASN A 35 -5.03 -14.31 15.26
N LYS A 36 -5.39 -15.11 16.27
CA LYS A 36 -4.86 -15.03 17.63
C LYS A 36 -3.44 -15.62 17.76
N VAL A 37 -3.06 -16.56 16.88
CA VAL A 37 -1.71 -17.18 16.94
C VAL A 37 -0.60 -16.17 16.60
N GLY A 38 -0.85 -15.25 15.66
CA GLY A 38 0.08 -14.17 15.34
C GLY A 38 0.24 -13.21 16.50
N ASP A 39 -0.86 -12.79 17.09
CA ASP A 39 -0.91 -11.87 18.23
C ASP A 39 -0.20 -12.43 19.46
N TRP A 40 -0.35 -13.73 19.73
CA TRP A 40 0.38 -14.45 20.76
C TRP A 40 1.90 -14.38 20.56
N ARG A 41 2.38 -14.61 19.33
CA ARG A 41 3.81 -14.55 19.00
C ARG A 41 4.38 -13.14 19.10
N ASN A 42 3.54 -12.14 18.81
CA ASN A 42 3.87 -10.73 18.95
C ASN A 42 3.75 -10.25 20.41
N GLY A 43 3.24 -11.08 21.33
CA GLY A 43 3.07 -10.75 22.75
C GLY A 43 1.92 -9.78 23.05
N ILE A 44 0.99 -9.60 22.11
CA ILE A 44 -0.18 -8.72 22.23
C ILE A 44 -1.22 -9.38 23.16
N GLU A 45 -1.45 -10.68 22.96
CA GLU A 45 -2.35 -11.48 23.78
C GLU A 45 -1.59 -12.39 24.73
N LYS A 46 -2.07 -12.51 25.97
CA LYS A 46 -1.43 -13.27 27.06
C LYS A 46 -2.30 -14.37 27.64
N ASP A 47 -3.58 -14.42 27.28
CA ASP A 47 -4.53 -15.40 27.78
C ASP A 47 -4.64 -16.60 26.82
N LEU A 48 -4.28 -17.79 27.32
CA LEU A 48 -4.21 -19.01 26.52
C LEU A 48 -5.60 -19.46 26.02
N ASP A 49 -6.64 -19.22 26.80
CA ASP A 49 -8.02 -19.63 26.50
C ASP A 49 -8.63 -18.82 25.34
N GLU A 50 -8.10 -17.63 25.04
CA GLU A 50 -8.53 -16.82 23.90
C GLU A 50 -7.84 -17.24 22.59
N VAL A 51 -6.62 -17.78 22.69
CA VAL A 51 -5.84 -18.24 21.54
C VAL A 51 -6.24 -19.65 21.11
N LEU A 52 -6.45 -20.55 22.07
CA LEU A 52 -6.79 -21.95 21.81
C LEU A 52 -8.30 -22.16 21.71
N GLN A 53 -8.74 -22.99 20.77
CA GLN A 53 -10.13 -23.46 20.76
C GLN A 53 -10.35 -24.58 21.77
N THR A 54 -9.34 -25.40 22.00
CA THR A 54 -9.38 -26.51 22.94
C THR A 54 -7.97 -26.76 23.46
N THR A 55 -7.85 -27.07 24.75
CA THR A 55 -6.58 -27.36 25.43
C THR A 55 -6.02 -28.75 25.12
N THR A 56 -6.79 -29.61 24.44
CA THR A 56 -6.39 -30.97 24.08
C THR A 56 -5.42 -30.99 22.90
N ILE A 57 -4.38 -31.81 22.99
CA ILE A 57 -3.38 -31.97 21.95
C ILE A 57 -3.77 -33.13 21.03
N PHE A 58 -3.61 -32.92 19.73
CA PHE A 58 -3.98 -33.88 18.69
C PHE A 58 -2.75 -34.37 17.93
N HIS A 59 -2.78 -35.57 17.37
CA HIS A 59 -1.90 -35.93 16.26
C HIS A 59 -2.37 -35.32 14.95
N ASN A 60 -3.68 -35.16 14.81
CA ASN A 60 -4.31 -34.55 13.65
C ASN A 60 -5.64 -33.88 14.06
N VAL A 61 -5.66 -32.55 14.04
CA VAL A 61 -6.83 -31.74 14.39
C VAL A 61 -7.97 -31.96 13.38
N GLY A 62 -7.66 -32.08 12.09
CA GLY A 62 -8.65 -32.27 11.03
C GLY A 62 -9.41 -33.61 11.13
N LYS A 63 -8.74 -34.65 11.64
CA LYS A 63 -9.34 -35.97 11.91
C LYS A 63 -9.82 -36.15 13.36
N GLY A 64 -9.51 -35.19 14.25
CA GLY A 64 -9.84 -35.27 15.68
C GLY A 64 -9.15 -36.42 16.42
N VAL A 65 -7.94 -36.81 15.98
CA VAL A 65 -7.17 -37.89 16.64
C VAL A 65 -6.35 -37.28 17.77
N VAL A 66 -6.73 -37.56 19.03
CA VAL A 66 -6.08 -37.05 20.25
C VAL A 66 -4.77 -37.82 20.51
N ALA A 67 -3.75 -37.12 21.00
CA ALA A 67 -2.49 -37.74 21.42
C ALA A 67 -2.64 -38.43 22.78
N LYS A 68 -2.00 -39.59 22.99
CA LYS A 68 -2.11 -40.29 24.28
C LYS A 68 -1.13 -39.72 25.29
N ASP A 69 -1.49 -39.77 26.57
CA ASP A 69 -0.64 -39.25 27.67
C ASP A 69 0.76 -39.89 27.71
N LYS A 70 0.88 -41.16 27.29
CA LYS A 70 2.18 -41.86 27.21
C LYS A 70 3.11 -41.22 26.18
N GLU A 71 2.56 -40.81 25.03
CA GLU A 71 3.29 -40.18 23.92
C GLU A 71 3.65 -38.74 24.29
N LEU A 72 2.74 -38.03 24.96
CA LEU A 72 2.99 -36.69 25.51
C LEU A 72 4.12 -36.72 26.54
N GLN A 73 4.12 -37.69 27.46
CA GLN A 73 5.17 -37.84 28.45
C GLN A 73 6.54 -38.16 27.81
N ALA A 74 6.56 -39.01 26.77
CA ALA A 74 7.79 -39.36 26.05
C ALA A 74 8.34 -38.18 25.24
N ALA A 75 7.48 -37.36 24.63
CA ALA A 75 7.90 -36.24 23.80
C ALA A 75 8.21 -34.96 24.59
N PHE A 76 7.41 -34.64 25.61
CA PHE A 76 7.48 -33.38 26.35
C PHE A 76 7.99 -33.52 27.78
N GLY A 77 8.09 -34.73 28.32
CA GLY A 77 8.50 -34.97 29.71
C GLY A 77 7.46 -34.52 30.74
N THR A 78 6.25 -34.18 30.31
CA THR A 78 5.16 -33.62 31.11
C THR A 78 3.82 -34.09 30.56
N THR A 79 2.85 -34.31 31.44
CA THR A 79 1.46 -34.68 31.08
C THR A 79 0.52 -33.47 31.08
N GLU A 80 0.99 -32.32 31.58
CA GLU A 80 0.20 -31.08 31.65
C GLU A 80 -0.03 -30.48 30.26
N GLN A 81 -1.26 -30.59 29.77
CA GLN A 81 -1.64 -30.15 28.43
C GLN A 81 -1.41 -28.65 28.19
N LYS A 82 -1.62 -27.80 29.21
CA LYS A 82 -1.42 -26.34 29.09
C LYS A 82 0.05 -25.98 28.84
N ALA A 83 0.97 -26.58 29.59
CA ALA A 83 2.41 -26.38 29.41
C ALA A 83 2.87 -26.83 28.02
N ILE A 84 2.36 -27.97 27.55
CA ILE A 84 2.67 -28.48 26.21
C ILE A 84 2.14 -27.56 25.11
N CYS A 85 0.91 -27.03 25.25
CA CYS A 85 0.35 -26.07 24.30
C CYS A 85 1.21 -24.81 24.18
N LEU A 86 1.76 -24.31 25.29
CA LEU A 86 2.70 -23.18 25.28
C LEU A 86 3.98 -23.50 24.49
N GLU A 87 4.55 -24.69 24.69
CA GLU A 87 5.73 -25.12 23.93
C GLU A 87 5.42 -25.25 22.43
N ILE A 88 4.25 -25.80 22.08
CA ILE A 88 3.81 -25.95 20.69
C ILE A 88 3.54 -24.58 20.04
N LEU A 89 2.94 -23.62 20.75
CA LEU A 89 2.72 -22.27 20.23
C LEU A 89 4.05 -21.54 19.93
N ALA A 90 5.04 -21.71 20.81
CA ALA A 90 6.34 -21.05 20.70
C ALA A 90 7.25 -21.68 19.63
N LYS A 91 7.37 -23.01 19.59
CA LYS A 91 8.29 -23.73 18.69
C LYS A 91 7.63 -24.31 17.44
N GLY A 92 6.31 -24.43 17.43
CA GLY A 92 5.57 -25.04 16.34
C GLY A 92 5.50 -24.15 15.10
N GLU A 93 5.18 -24.76 13.96
CA GLU A 93 4.93 -24.08 12.71
C GLU A 93 3.42 -23.83 12.54
N LEU A 94 3.03 -22.57 12.31
CA LEU A 94 1.65 -22.22 12.00
C LEU A 94 1.35 -22.63 10.56
N GLN A 95 0.38 -23.53 10.37
CA GLN A 95 -0.11 -23.87 9.05
C GLN A 95 -1.13 -22.81 8.60
N VAL A 96 -0.62 -21.78 7.93
CA VAL A 96 -1.45 -20.82 7.20
C VAL A 96 -2.14 -21.49 6.01
N SER A 97 -3.38 -21.07 5.74
CA SER A 97 -4.09 -21.53 4.55
C SER A 97 -3.51 -20.89 3.27
N ASP A 98 -3.71 -21.53 2.12
CA ASP A 98 -3.19 -21.00 0.84
C ASP A 98 -3.76 -19.61 0.50
N LYS A 99 -4.98 -19.31 0.97
CA LYS A 99 -5.60 -17.98 0.81
C LYS A 99 -4.92 -16.93 1.70
N GLU A 100 -4.68 -17.25 2.97
CA GLU A 100 -4.00 -16.35 3.91
C GLU A 100 -2.56 -16.10 3.46
N ARG A 101 -1.83 -17.14 3.05
CA ARG A 101 -0.46 -17.00 2.52
C ARG A 101 -0.40 -16.07 1.31
N LYS A 102 -1.38 -16.16 0.40
CA LYS A 102 -1.47 -15.25 -0.76
C LYS A 102 -1.74 -13.82 -0.34
N LEU A 103 -2.65 -13.60 0.62
CA LEU A 103 -2.94 -12.28 1.15
C LEU A 103 -1.71 -11.67 1.85
N GLU A 104 -1.05 -12.43 2.73
CA GLU A 104 0.19 -12.00 3.39
C GLU A 104 1.28 -11.63 2.37
N PHE A 105 1.43 -12.43 1.31
CA PHE A 105 2.36 -12.15 0.23
C PHE A 105 1.98 -10.89 -0.56
N GLU A 106 0.71 -10.70 -0.89
CA GLU A 106 0.22 -9.49 -1.57
C GLU A 106 0.38 -8.23 -0.70
N HIS A 107 0.17 -8.34 0.60
CA HIS A 107 0.42 -7.27 1.55
C HIS A 107 1.90 -6.90 1.62
N LEU A 108 2.78 -7.89 1.81
CA LEU A 108 4.22 -7.67 1.81
C LEU A 108 4.71 -7.07 0.48
N PHE A 109 4.15 -7.52 -0.63
CA PHE A 109 4.46 -7.01 -1.97
C PHE A 109 4.09 -5.53 -2.11
N LYS A 110 2.91 -5.13 -1.61
CA LYS A 110 2.49 -3.72 -1.56
C LYS A 110 3.34 -2.89 -0.62
N ASP A 111 3.74 -3.44 0.52
CA ASP A 111 4.61 -2.75 1.47
C ASP A 111 5.99 -2.49 0.86
N VAL A 112 6.57 -3.46 0.16
CA VAL A 112 7.83 -3.30 -0.56
C VAL A 112 7.71 -2.24 -1.66
N ALA A 113 6.65 -2.30 -2.47
CA ALA A 113 6.38 -1.29 -3.48
C ALA A 113 6.20 0.11 -2.86
N GLY A 114 5.52 0.22 -1.72
CA GLY A 114 5.36 1.47 -0.98
C GLY A 114 6.68 2.07 -0.51
N VAL A 115 7.57 1.24 0.03
CA VAL A 115 8.93 1.68 0.39
C VAL A 115 9.69 2.21 -0.83
N LEU A 116 9.54 1.57 -2.00
CA LEU A 116 10.17 2.03 -3.23
C LEU A 116 9.58 3.35 -3.72
N VAL A 117 8.25 3.54 -3.66
CA VAL A 117 7.58 4.81 -4.02
C VAL A 117 8.13 5.97 -3.18
N GLU A 118 8.27 5.78 -1.88
CA GLU A 118 8.74 6.84 -0.98
C GLU A 118 10.23 7.19 -1.16
N LYS A 119 11.03 6.27 -1.71
CA LYS A 119 12.50 6.36 -1.67
C LYS A 119 13.15 6.38 -3.04
N CYS A 120 12.40 6.19 -4.12
CA CYS A 120 12.92 6.11 -5.48
C CYS A 120 12.24 7.13 -6.39
N VAL A 121 13.03 7.65 -7.34
CA VAL A 121 12.60 8.62 -8.34
C VAL A 121 13.16 8.26 -9.71
N ASN A 122 12.55 8.80 -10.75
CA ASN A 122 13.13 8.76 -12.09
C ASN A 122 14.30 9.76 -12.16
N PRO A 123 15.52 9.36 -12.55
CA PRO A 123 16.68 10.25 -12.60
C PRO A 123 16.53 11.39 -13.62
N ALA A 124 15.73 11.21 -14.68
CA ALA A 124 15.55 12.23 -15.71
C ALA A 124 14.57 13.33 -15.27
N THR A 125 13.50 12.97 -14.54
CA THR A 125 12.41 13.89 -14.20
C THR A 125 12.37 14.26 -12.71
N ASN A 126 13.14 13.57 -11.86
CA ASN A 126 13.08 13.68 -10.39
C ASN A 126 11.65 13.48 -9.82
N ARG A 127 10.80 12.77 -10.57
CA ARG A 127 9.42 12.46 -10.17
C ARG A 127 9.35 11.06 -9.55
N PRO A 128 8.50 10.88 -8.52
CA PRO A 128 8.26 9.57 -7.94
C PRO A 128 7.45 8.68 -8.89
N TYR A 129 7.70 7.38 -8.81
CA TYR A 129 6.87 6.39 -9.47
C TYR A 129 5.58 6.15 -8.72
N THR A 130 4.50 5.82 -9.44
CA THR A 130 3.25 5.40 -8.79
C THR A 130 3.36 3.96 -8.27
N MET A 131 2.56 3.63 -7.25
CA MET A 131 2.50 2.28 -6.68
C MET A 131 2.28 1.21 -7.76
N SER A 132 1.30 1.41 -8.64
CA SER A 132 0.94 0.45 -9.69
C SER A 132 2.09 0.16 -10.68
N MET A 133 2.93 1.15 -10.95
CA MET A 133 4.08 0.99 -11.87
C MET A 133 5.17 0.14 -11.24
N LEU A 134 5.49 0.40 -9.97
CA LEU A 134 6.48 -0.37 -9.23
C LEU A 134 6.00 -1.79 -8.94
N GLU A 135 4.70 -1.97 -8.66
CA GLU A 135 4.12 -3.30 -8.56
C GLU A 135 4.27 -4.10 -9.86
N ARG A 136 4.04 -3.46 -11.02
CA ARG A 136 4.24 -4.11 -12.31
C ARG A 136 5.71 -4.42 -12.54
N ALA A 137 6.61 -3.46 -12.28
CA ALA A 137 8.05 -3.64 -12.45
C ALA A 137 8.58 -4.79 -11.59
N LEU A 138 8.14 -4.89 -10.32
CA LEU A 138 8.50 -6.00 -9.41
C LEU A 138 8.01 -7.36 -9.91
N ARG A 139 6.84 -7.42 -10.56
CA ARG A 139 6.33 -8.64 -11.21
C ARG A 139 7.13 -8.99 -12.47
N ASP A 140 7.48 -7.99 -13.27
CA ASP A 140 8.22 -8.17 -14.53
C ASP A 140 9.65 -8.72 -14.25
N ILE A 141 10.31 -8.25 -13.18
CA ILE A 141 11.61 -8.81 -12.76
C ILE A 141 11.50 -10.15 -12.01
N HIS A 142 10.29 -10.66 -11.78
CA HIS A 142 10.02 -11.91 -11.07
C HIS A 142 10.72 -11.97 -9.70
N PHE A 143 10.67 -10.88 -8.93
CA PHE A 143 11.34 -10.80 -7.63
C PHE A 143 10.68 -11.74 -6.61
N ASN A 144 11.48 -12.60 -5.98
CA ASN A 144 11.00 -13.53 -4.98
C ASN A 144 11.03 -12.88 -3.57
N LEU A 145 9.86 -12.65 -2.99
CA LEU A 145 9.74 -12.06 -1.65
C LEU A 145 9.87 -13.12 -0.55
N ASP A 146 10.64 -12.77 0.49
CA ASP A 146 10.84 -13.62 1.67
C ASP A 146 10.00 -13.10 2.85
N PRO A 147 8.99 -13.85 3.35
CA PRO A 147 8.16 -13.41 4.49
C PRO A 147 8.92 -13.17 5.79
N LYS A 148 10.15 -13.68 5.89
CA LYS A 148 11.01 -13.56 7.09
C LYS A 148 11.80 -12.25 7.12
N LYS A 149 12.00 -11.61 5.97
CA LYS A 149 12.77 -10.36 5.86
C LYS A 149 11.82 -9.18 5.96
N SER A 150 12.29 -8.06 6.48
CA SER A 150 11.50 -6.82 6.49
C SER A 150 11.28 -6.28 5.07
N ALA A 151 10.17 -5.58 4.82
CA ALA A 151 9.88 -4.96 3.53
C ALA A 151 10.99 -3.99 3.08
N LYS A 152 11.61 -3.27 4.02
CA LYS A 152 12.72 -2.34 3.74
C LYS A 152 13.98 -3.06 3.26
N GLN A 153 14.35 -4.18 3.87
CA GLN A 153 15.50 -4.97 3.43
C GLN A 153 15.26 -5.53 2.03
N GLN A 154 14.03 -6.03 1.78
CA GLN A 154 13.64 -6.56 0.48
C GLN A 154 13.62 -5.48 -0.61
N ALA A 155 13.17 -4.26 -0.30
CA ALA A 155 13.23 -3.14 -1.23
C ALA A 155 14.66 -2.77 -1.63
N LEU A 156 15.61 -2.84 -0.69
CA LEU A 156 17.03 -2.61 -0.98
C LEU A 156 17.66 -3.72 -1.84
N GLU A 157 17.23 -4.97 -1.67
CA GLU A 157 17.64 -6.09 -2.52
C GLU A 157 17.01 -6.01 -3.93
N ALA A 158 15.78 -5.51 -4.03
CA ALA A 158 15.06 -5.36 -5.30
C ALA A 158 15.59 -4.19 -6.16
N LEU A 159 16.06 -3.10 -5.54
CA LEU A 159 16.44 -1.87 -6.25
C LEU A 159 17.53 -2.09 -7.33
N PRO A 160 18.65 -2.79 -7.07
CA PRO A 160 19.68 -3.04 -8.10
C PRO A 160 19.18 -3.93 -9.24
N LEU A 161 18.19 -4.79 -8.98
CA LEU A 161 17.57 -5.64 -10.00
C LEU A 161 16.64 -4.80 -10.89
N LEU A 162 15.86 -3.92 -10.28
CA LEU A 162 15.00 -2.96 -11.00
C LEU A 162 15.82 -1.98 -11.84
N GLN A 163 16.98 -1.53 -11.35
CA GLN A 163 17.89 -0.61 -12.05
C GLN A 163 18.42 -1.12 -13.39
N LYS A 164 18.46 -2.44 -13.60
CA LYS A 164 18.94 -3.04 -14.86
C LYS A 164 17.94 -2.87 -16.00
N GLU A 165 16.65 -2.95 -15.69
CA GLU A 165 15.56 -2.94 -16.68
C GLU A 165 14.85 -1.58 -16.74
N PHE A 166 14.79 -0.86 -15.61
CA PHE A 166 14.06 0.40 -15.46
C PHE A 166 14.98 1.51 -14.95
N PRO A 167 14.84 2.75 -15.45
CA PRO A 167 15.64 3.88 -14.99
C PRO A 167 15.16 4.37 -13.62
N ILE A 168 15.55 3.70 -12.54
CA ILE A 168 15.10 4.01 -11.17
C ILE A 168 16.31 4.33 -10.29
N GLU A 169 16.34 5.52 -9.70
CA GLU A 169 17.40 5.94 -8.77
C GLU A 169 16.82 6.17 -7.38
N ARG A 170 17.65 6.05 -6.34
CA ARG A 170 17.25 6.41 -4.99
C ARG A 170 17.17 7.93 -4.88
N ALA A 171 16.12 8.44 -4.23
CA ALA A 171 15.95 9.86 -4.02
C ALA A 171 17.12 10.47 -3.22
N ARG A 172 17.64 11.59 -3.71
CA ARG A 172 18.69 12.37 -3.03
C ARG A 172 18.11 13.12 -1.83
N MET A 173 18.93 13.25 -0.78
CA MET A 173 18.62 14.00 0.43
C MET A 173 19.09 15.44 0.29
N ARG A 174 18.29 16.40 0.77
CA ARG A 174 18.73 17.80 0.87
C ARG A 174 19.28 18.06 2.26
N LEU A 175 20.57 18.35 2.33
CA LEU A 175 21.27 18.65 3.57
C LEU A 175 21.66 20.12 3.62
N ARG A 176 21.61 20.68 4.82
CA ARG A 176 22.24 21.95 5.16
C ARG A 176 23.42 21.66 6.07
N LEU A 177 24.61 21.96 5.59
CA LEU A 177 25.87 21.76 6.27
C LEU A 177 26.38 23.12 6.74
N SER A 178 26.65 23.27 8.02
CA SER A 178 27.27 24.49 8.59
C SER A 178 28.66 24.13 9.10
N VAL A 179 29.70 24.76 8.54
CA VAL A 179 31.11 24.46 8.81
C VAL A 179 31.90 25.78 8.95
N PRO A 180 32.94 25.86 9.81
CA PRO A 180 33.84 27.02 9.84
C PRO A 180 34.56 27.24 8.50
N VAL A 181 34.85 28.50 8.16
CA VAL A 181 35.50 28.87 6.87
C VAL A 181 36.82 28.12 6.61
N ALA A 182 37.56 27.76 7.67
CA ALA A 182 38.82 27.01 7.55
C ALA A 182 38.67 25.62 6.90
N ALA A 183 37.51 24.97 7.05
CA ALA A 183 37.25 23.62 6.51
C ALA A 183 36.32 23.64 5.28
N GLN A 184 36.04 24.82 4.70
CA GLN A 184 35.16 24.96 3.54
C GLN A 184 35.72 24.25 2.30
N GLN A 185 37.00 24.44 1.98
CA GLN A 185 37.61 23.88 0.77
C GLN A 185 37.64 22.34 0.79
N GLU A 186 37.89 21.76 1.97
CA GLU A 186 37.86 20.31 2.15
C GLU A 186 36.43 19.75 2.02
N LEU A 187 35.43 20.50 2.49
CA LEU A 187 34.02 20.12 2.34
C LEU A 187 33.59 20.15 0.87
N GLU A 188 33.94 21.19 0.12
CA GLU A 188 33.63 21.30 -1.31
C GLU A 188 34.31 20.18 -2.11
N GLN A 189 35.56 19.84 -1.80
CA GLN A 189 36.25 18.71 -2.42
C GLN A 189 35.56 17.37 -2.12
N LEU A 190 35.12 17.16 -0.87
CA LEU A 190 34.37 15.96 -0.48
C LEU A 190 33.02 15.88 -1.21
N LEU A 191 32.29 16.98 -1.30
CA LEU A 191 31.01 17.05 -2.02
C LEU A 191 31.19 16.79 -3.53
N GLN A 192 32.24 17.33 -4.14
CA GLN A 192 32.55 17.11 -5.55
C GLN A 192 32.96 15.66 -5.83
N ARG A 193 33.71 15.03 -4.91
CA ARG A 193 34.12 13.62 -5.02
C ARG A 193 32.92 12.68 -5.00
N GLU A 194 31.95 12.97 -4.15
CA GLU A 194 30.74 12.17 -3.96
C GLU A 194 29.59 12.55 -4.91
N ALA A 195 29.88 13.34 -5.96
CA ALA A 195 28.92 13.80 -6.97
C ALA A 195 27.66 14.49 -6.39
N ALA A 196 27.84 15.24 -5.30
CA ALA A 196 26.77 16.03 -4.69
C ALA A 196 26.42 17.26 -5.53
N ASP A 197 25.13 17.57 -5.66
CA ASP A 197 24.66 18.79 -6.33
C ASP A 197 24.53 19.93 -5.31
N VAL A 198 25.41 20.94 -5.42
CA VAL A 198 25.45 22.07 -4.48
C VAL A 198 24.52 23.17 -4.98
N GLN A 199 23.47 23.47 -4.21
CA GLN A 199 22.45 24.45 -4.61
C GLN A 199 22.75 25.86 -4.16
N SER A 200 23.24 26.01 -2.92
CA SER A 200 23.60 27.32 -2.38
C SER A 200 24.78 27.23 -1.43
N LEU A 201 25.64 28.24 -1.50
CA LEU A 201 26.78 28.42 -0.64
C LEU A 201 26.74 29.85 -0.10
N ASP A 202 26.45 29.98 1.19
CA ASP A 202 26.36 31.25 1.88
C ASP A 202 27.50 31.33 2.90
N VAL A 203 28.43 32.27 2.68
CA VAL A 203 29.51 32.55 3.62
C VAL A 203 29.06 33.71 4.51
N ALA A 204 28.73 33.42 5.76
CA ALA A 204 28.34 34.45 6.71
C ALA A 204 29.57 35.22 7.19
N ALA A 205 29.43 36.55 7.35
CA ALA A 205 30.48 37.43 7.86
C ALA A 205 30.99 37.06 9.28
N GLY A 206 30.31 36.17 9.98
CA GLY A 206 30.68 35.62 11.30
C GLY A 206 31.62 34.41 11.27
N GLY A 207 32.23 34.07 10.12
CA GLY A 207 33.23 32.99 10.04
C GLY A 207 32.65 31.58 9.92
N THR A 208 31.35 31.46 9.65
CA THR A 208 30.67 30.20 9.35
C THR A 208 30.19 30.17 7.90
N CYS A 209 30.41 29.04 7.23
CA CYS A 209 29.94 28.75 5.89
C CYS A 209 28.75 27.79 5.99
N THR A 210 27.63 28.14 5.36
CA THR A 210 26.47 27.27 5.21
C THR A 210 26.31 26.83 3.77
N VAL A 211 26.31 25.52 3.55
CA VAL A 211 26.17 24.88 2.23
C VAL A 211 24.88 24.07 2.21
N VAL A 212 24.03 24.29 1.21
CA VAL A 212 22.88 23.43 0.93
C VAL A 212 23.20 22.55 -0.27
N ALA A 213 23.26 21.25 -0.04
CA ALA A 213 23.61 20.26 -1.07
C ALA A 213 22.59 19.13 -1.13
N GLN A 214 22.37 18.60 -2.34
CA GLN A 214 21.68 17.34 -2.55
C GLN A 214 22.69 16.20 -2.65
N VAL A 215 22.52 15.19 -1.80
CA VAL A 215 23.46 14.06 -1.70
C VAL A 215 22.73 12.73 -1.72
N GLU A 216 23.39 11.67 -2.16
CA GLU A 216 22.85 10.34 -1.97
C GLU A 216 22.83 9.94 -0.47
N PRO A 217 21.81 9.20 -0.01
CA PRO A 217 21.72 8.77 1.39
C PRO A 217 22.91 7.95 1.90
N GLY A 218 23.66 7.28 1.02
CA GLY A 218 24.83 6.49 1.41
C GLY A 218 25.99 7.34 1.92
N VAL A 219 26.13 8.56 1.37
CA VAL A 219 27.23 9.50 1.64
C VAL A 219 27.04 10.24 2.98
N PHE A 220 25.84 10.21 3.55
CA PHE A 220 25.51 10.87 4.82
C PHE A 220 26.47 10.51 5.96
N ARG A 221 26.88 9.24 6.05
CA ARG A 221 27.80 8.77 7.12
C ARG A 221 29.18 9.40 6.98
N GLU A 222 29.69 9.55 5.76
CA GLU A 222 31.00 10.15 5.49
C GLU A 222 30.98 11.65 5.79
N LEU A 223 29.92 12.35 5.37
CA LEU A 223 29.72 13.76 5.68
C LEU A 223 29.65 14.01 7.18
N HIS A 224 28.90 13.17 7.91
CA HIS A 224 28.82 13.28 9.36
C HIS A 224 30.19 13.08 10.04
N ASN A 225 30.97 12.08 9.61
CA ASN A 225 32.31 11.85 10.15
C ASN A 225 33.25 13.01 9.82
N PHE A 226 33.19 13.54 8.59
CA PHE A 226 33.96 14.72 8.19
C PHE A 226 33.62 15.92 9.07
N MET A 227 32.35 16.15 9.37
CA MET A 227 31.93 17.24 10.26
C MET A 227 32.42 17.07 11.70
N GLN A 228 32.62 15.84 12.18
CA GLN A 228 33.22 15.61 13.49
C GLN A 228 34.74 15.86 13.48
N THR A 229 35.44 15.39 12.45
CA THR A 229 36.91 15.47 12.36
C THR A 229 37.41 16.84 11.90
N ALA A 230 36.95 17.32 10.74
CA ALA A 230 37.43 18.55 10.11
C ALA A 230 36.94 19.81 10.84
N ALA A 231 35.69 19.81 11.33
CA ALA A 231 35.18 20.93 12.11
C ALA A 231 35.47 20.82 13.62
N ARG A 232 36.28 19.85 14.08
CA ARG A 232 36.56 19.59 15.51
C ARG A 232 35.30 19.59 16.39
N GLY A 233 34.18 19.07 15.86
CA GLY A 233 32.88 19.05 16.54
C GLY A 233 32.06 20.34 16.50
N SER A 234 32.52 21.40 15.84
CA SER A 234 31.79 22.68 15.68
C SER A 234 30.87 22.74 14.46
N GLY A 235 30.91 21.72 13.59
CA GLY A 235 30.05 21.62 12.42
C GLY A 235 28.63 21.19 12.77
N ARG A 236 27.62 21.83 12.19
CA ARG A 236 26.20 21.50 12.37
C ARG A 236 25.59 20.96 11.08
N LEU A 237 25.15 19.70 11.10
CA LEU A 237 24.47 19.03 10.00
C LEU A 237 22.96 19.04 10.23
N GLU A 238 22.20 19.64 9.32
CA GLU A 238 20.74 19.62 9.35
C GLU A 238 20.19 18.93 8.10
N VAL A 239 19.28 17.99 8.28
CA VAL A 239 18.56 17.36 7.15
C VAL A 239 17.35 18.23 6.85
N LEU A 240 17.33 18.89 5.68
CA LEU A 240 16.18 19.70 5.24
C LEU A 240 15.09 18.82 4.65
N SER A 241 15.47 17.85 3.80
CA SER A 241 14.53 16.85 3.25
C SER A 241 15.18 15.49 3.11
N LEU A 242 14.44 14.44 3.47
CA LEU A 242 14.84 13.04 3.36
C LEU A 242 14.72 12.49 1.92
N ALA A 243 13.92 13.14 1.07
CA ALA A 243 13.76 12.82 -0.34
C ALA A 243 13.37 14.09 -1.09
N VAL A 244 14.23 14.55 -1.98
CA VAL A 244 13.88 15.64 -2.91
C VAL A 244 13.09 15.03 -4.05
N MET A 245 11.79 15.31 -4.10
CA MET A 245 10.92 14.97 -5.21
C MET A 245 10.32 16.26 -5.78
N ALA A 246 10.23 16.37 -7.10
CA ALA A 246 9.46 17.44 -7.72
C ALA A 246 7.95 17.17 -7.55
N GLU A 247 7.17 18.15 -7.08
CA GLU A 247 5.71 18.03 -6.97
C GLU A 247 5.04 17.98 -8.36
N GLY A 248 4.20 16.95 -8.60
CA GLY A 248 3.04 17.01 -9.52
C GLY A 248 3.15 16.43 -10.95
N ALA A 249 2.49 15.27 -11.15
CA ALA A 249 1.75 14.64 -12.30
C ALA A 249 2.31 14.68 -13.76
N THR A 250 2.11 13.69 -14.66
CA THR A 250 0.99 12.74 -14.93
C THR A 250 1.45 11.33 -15.36
N ALA A 251 0.50 10.37 -15.42
CA ALA A 251 0.70 8.96 -15.75
C ALA A 251 1.11 8.66 -17.22
N ASP A 252 1.15 9.67 -18.10
CA ASP A 252 1.31 9.49 -19.55
C ASP A 252 2.76 9.19 -19.98
N GLU A 253 3.76 9.59 -19.19
CA GLU A 253 5.17 9.47 -19.60
C GLU A 253 5.70 8.02 -19.58
N PHE A 254 5.07 7.13 -18.82
CA PHE A 254 5.49 5.72 -18.74
C PHE A 254 5.01 4.88 -19.93
N ALA A 255 3.88 5.24 -20.55
CA ALA A 255 3.41 4.57 -21.76
C ALA A 255 4.41 4.74 -22.92
N ASN A 256 5.17 5.83 -22.92
CA ASN A 256 6.06 6.19 -24.02
C ASN A 256 7.44 5.48 -23.98
N TRP A 257 7.82 4.88 -22.84
CA TRP A 257 9.07 4.12 -22.73
C TRP A 257 9.03 2.79 -23.52
N GLY A 258 7.86 2.16 -23.63
CA GLY A 258 7.67 0.94 -24.41
C GLY A 258 7.75 1.14 -25.93
N ALA A 259 7.50 2.36 -26.42
CA ALA A 259 7.57 2.67 -27.85
C ALA A 259 9.01 2.97 -28.31
N ALA A 260 9.81 3.63 -27.46
CA ALA A 260 11.20 4.01 -27.79
C ALA A 260 12.15 2.81 -27.89
N ALA A 261 11.96 1.77 -27.06
CA ALA A 261 12.76 0.55 -27.09
C ALA A 261 12.56 -0.27 -28.40
N SER A 262 11.35 -0.21 -28.99
CA SER A 262 11.02 -0.85 -30.27
C SER A 262 11.65 -0.13 -31.47
N ALA A 263 11.70 1.21 -31.44
CA ALA A 263 12.32 2.00 -32.52
C ALA A 263 13.86 1.85 -32.55
N ALA A 264 14.51 1.74 -31.39
CA ALA A 264 15.97 1.58 -31.30
C ALA A 264 16.48 0.21 -31.80
N ALA A 265 15.62 -0.81 -31.88
CA ALA A 265 15.98 -2.13 -32.40
C ALA A 265 16.01 -2.19 -33.94
N THR A 266 15.24 -1.34 -34.63
CA THR A 266 15.12 -1.35 -36.10
C THR A 266 16.23 -0.54 -36.80
N VAL A 267 16.81 0.45 -36.12
CA VAL A 267 17.81 1.36 -36.73
C VAL A 267 19.25 0.79 -36.67
N ARG A 268 19.52 -0.24 -35.88
CA ARG A 268 20.88 -0.80 -35.71
C ARG A 268 21.40 -1.67 -36.87
N HIS A 269 20.62 -1.90 -37.94
CA HIS A 269 21.05 -2.78 -39.04
C HIS A 269 21.36 -2.09 -40.37
N VAL A 270 21.33 -0.76 -40.44
CA VAL A 270 21.80 -0.04 -41.62
C VAL A 270 22.50 1.23 -41.16
N ASN A 271 23.84 1.17 -41.08
CA ASN A 271 24.76 2.15 -41.68
C ASN A 271 26.10 2.15 -40.93
N GLU A 272 26.96 1.20 -41.26
CA GLU A 272 28.41 1.30 -41.06
C GLU A 272 29.00 1.64 -42.42
N VAL A 273 29.22 2.92 -42.73
CA VAL A 273 30.44 3.47 -43.36
C VAL A 273 30.39 5.02 -43.29
N ALA A 274 31.56 5.62 -43.01
CA ALA A 274 31.99 6.98 -43.36
C ALA A 274 32.24 7.95 -42.20
N ALA A 275 33.52 8.27 -42.06
CA ALA A 275 34.12 9.24 -41.16
C ALA A 275 34.24 10.65 -41.82
N VAL A 276 34.73 11.59 -40.99
CA VAL A 276 35.57 12.79 -41.30
C VAL A 276 34.90 14.17 -41.11
N GLU A 277 35.54 14.96 -40.20
CA GLU A 277 35.61 16.44 -40.07
C GLU A 277 34.34 17.25 -39.72
N ALA A 278 34.36 18.43 -39.07
CA ALA A 278 35.32 19.25 -38.31
C ALA A 278 34.49 20.35 -37.59
N ALA A 279 35.01 20.97 -36.53
CA ALA A 279 34.46 22.20 -35.93
C ALA A 279 34.67 23.43 -36.85
N PRO A 280 33.99 24.58 -36.64
CA PRO A 280 34.52 25.58 -35.71
C PRO A 280 33.47 26.47 -34.97
N SER A 281 34.04 27.38 -34.19
CA SER A 281 33.59 28.26 -33.10
C SER A 281 32.85 29.58 -33.41
N GLY A 282 31.93 29.96 -32.51
CA GLY A 282 31.69 31.33 -31.93
C GLY A 282 31.07 32.44 -32.79
N PRO A 283 30.71 33.64 -32.23
CA PRO A 283 30.85 34.10 -30.84
C PRO A 283 29.62 34.84 -30.24
N ALA A 284 29.83 35.35 -29.02
CA ALA A 284 28.92 36.07 -28.12
C ALA A 284 28.46 37.48 -28.56
N ALA A 285 27.36 37.96 -27.97
CA ALA A 285 27.11 39.38 -27.74
C ALA A 285 26.27 39.63 -26.49
N SER A 286 26.70 40.61 -25.71
CA SER A 286 26.20 41.11 -24.44
C SER A 286 25.59 42.51 -24.62
N GLU A 287 24.55 42.86 -23.87
CA GLU A 287 24.11 44.23 -23.49
C GLU A 287 23.00 44.04 -22.42
N ALA A 288 23.06 44.43 -21.15
CA ALA A 288 23.44 45.65 -20.41
C ALA A 288 22.32 46.72 -20.29
N ARG A 289 21.82 46.87 -19.04
CA ARG A 289 21.31 48.09 -18.36
C ARG A 289 19.92 48.63 -18.78
N ALA A 290 19.08 49.27 -17.95
CA ALA A 290 19.06 49.65 -16.53
C ALA A 290 17.64 50.23 -16.19
N ALA A 291 17.45 50.64 -14.92
CA ALA A 291 16.43 51.52 -14.32
C ALA A 291 15.31 50.81 -13.53
N SER A 292 14.77 51.30 -12.41
CA SER A 292 15.20 52.07 -11.22
C SER A 292 13.91 52.52 -10.50
N GLY A 293 13.90 52.54 -9.16
CA GLY A 293 12.91 53.25 -8.32
C GLY A 293 11.68 52.40 -7.92
N ALA A 294 11.10 52.50 -6.73
CA ALA A 294 11.30 53.38 -5.59
C ALA A 294 10.59 52.77 -4.35
N GLU A 295 10.91 53.36 -3.19
CA GLU A 295 10.55 52.98 -1.82
C GLU A 295 9.08 53.23 -1.41
N ALA A 296 8.62 52.48 -0.40
CA ALA A 296 7.83 52.88 0.79
C ALA A 296 7.30 51.58 1.44
N GLY A 297 7.26 51.32 2.75
CA GLY A 297 7.43 52.14 3.94
C GLY A 297 6.33 51.76 4.95
N SER A 298 6.73 51.25 6.14
CA SER A 298 5.93 51.10 7.38
C SER A 298 4.92 49.94 7.47
N SER A 299 4.54 49.37 8.63
CA SER A 299 5.05 49.32 10.01
C SER A 299 4.03 48.50 10.85
N GLY A 300 4.44 47.96 12.01
CA GLY A 300 3.54 47.54 13.12
C GLY A 300 3.42 46.02 13.34
N ARG A 301 4.23 45.39 14.21
CA ARG A 301 4.14 45.18 15.68
C ARG A 301 3.09 44.16 16.18
N ARG A 302 3.63 43.12 16.87
CA ARG A 302 3.23 42.47 18.17
C ARG A 302 1.82 41.85 18.25
N ALA A 303 1.51 40.78 18.99
CA ALA A 303 2.14 39.89 19.97
C ALA A 303 1.31 38.57 19.93
N GLY A 304 1.82 37.37 20.25
CA GLY A 304 1.99 36.87 21.61
C GLY A 304 0.68 36.26 22.16
N ALA A 305 0.60 34.92 22.24
CA ALA A 305 -0.41 34.22 23.04
C ALA A 305 0.13 32.85 23.51
N GLU A 306 0.53 32.79 24.78
CA GLU A 306 0.60 31.57 25.58
C GLU A 306 -0.76 31.32 26.26
N GLY A 307 -1.06 30.06 26.56
CA GLY A 307 -1.57 29.72 27.90
C GLY A 307 -2.98 29.15 28.03
N THR A 308 -2.99 27.87 28.43
CA THR A 308 -3.82 27.26 29.49
C THR A 308 -5.25 26.73 29.18
N GLY A 309 -5.46 25.46 29.55
CA GLY A 309 -6.77 24.80 29.64
C GLY A 309 -7.59 25.28 30.85
N PRO A 310 -8.72 24.61 31.18
CA PRO A 310 -8.63 23.55 32.18
C PRO A 310 -9.62 22.36 31.98
N ALA A 311 -9.75 21.56 33.03
CA ALA A 311 -10.12 20.17 33.09
C ALA A 311 -11.56 19.86 33.61
N ALA A 312 -11.91 18.58 33.43
CA ALA A 312 -12.55 17.66 34.40
C ALA A 312 -14.08 17.60 34.64
N ALA A 313 -14.48 16.34 34.92
CA ALA A 313 -15.65 15.80 35.63
C ALA A 313 -16.97 15.64 34.85
N ALA A 314 -17.83 14.64 35.07
CA ALA A 314 -17.82 13.32 35.75
C ALA A 314 -19.23 12.69 35.53
N ALA A 315 -19.42 11.43 35.99
CA ALA A 315 -20.66 10.63 36.10
C ALA A 315 -21.08 9.88 34.81
N GLY A 316 -21.15 8.54 34.76
CA GLY A 316 -21.89 7.60 35.64
C GLY A 316 -23.24 7.34 34.97
N GLY A 317 -23.69 6.16 34.55
CA GLY A 317 -23.44 4.76 34.88
C GLY A 317 -24.82 4.12 35.04
N ALA A 318 -25.26 3.23 34.14
CA ALA A 318 -26.33 2.26 34.40
C ALA A 318 -26.51 1.26 33.23
N ARG A 319 -26.61 -0.02 33.58
CA ARG A 319 -26.96 -1.18 32.74
C ARG A 319 -28.48 -1.33 32.66
N GLN A 320 -29.00 -1.82 31.53
CA GLN A 320 -29.99 -2.92 31.37
C GLN A 320 -30.36 -3.03 29.88
N ALA A 321 -30.10 -4.16 29.22
CA ALA A 321 -30.90 -5.39 29.12
C ALA A 321 -32.04 -5.28 28.08
N GLY A 322 -32.13 -6.31 27.24
CA GLY A 322 -32.76 -6.28 25.92
C GLY A 322 -34.27 -6.10 25.87
N ALA A 323 -34.74 -5.71 24.68
CA ALA A 323 -36.06 -6.06 24.17
C ALA A 323 -35.99 -6.12 22.63
N ALA A 324 -36.42 -7.25 22.07
CA ALA A 324 -36.70 -7.40 20.66
C ALA A 324 -37.91 -6.53 20.28
N THR A 325 -37.84 -5.81 19.16
CA THR A 325 -39.02 -5.19 18.55
C THR A 325 -39.02 -5.38 17.04
N ALA A 326 -40.22 -5.67 16.56
CA ALA A 326 -40.57 -6.19 15.26
C ALA A 326 -40.38 -5.19 14.10
N ALA A 327 -40.22 -5.74 12.91
CA ALA A 327 -40.15 -5.04 11.64
C ALA A 327 -41.40 -4.17 11.39
N ALA A 328 -41.19 -2.86 11.23
CA ALA A 328 -42.19 -1.92 10.72
C ALA A 328 -42.02 -1.78 9.20
N ALA A 329 -43.09 -2.06 8.45
CA ALA A 329 -43.17 -1.84 7.02
C ALA A 329 -43.14 -0.33 6.71
N GLY A 330 -42.01 0.18 6.23
CA GLY A 330 -41.87 1.57 5.80
C GLY A 330 -42.60 1.81 4.47
N SER A 331 -43.48 2.82 4.46
CA SER A 331 -44.17 3.35 3.29
C SER A 331 -43.15 3.84 2.24
N GLN A 332 -43.09 3.18 1.09
CA GLN A 332 -42.28 3.62 -0.06
C GLN A 332 -43.03 4.72 -0.82
N ALA A 333 -42.44 5.91 -0.93
CA ALA A 333 -42.98 6.98 -1.77
C ALA A 333 -42.50 6.79 -3.22
N VAL A 334 -43.42 6.79 -4.19
CA VAL A 334 -43.09 6.65 -5.61
C VAL A 334 -42.59 7.99 -6.13
N VAL A 335 -41.31 8.05 -6.52
CA VAL A 335 -40.64 9.26 -7.04
C VAL A 335 -40.87 9.41 -8.54
N TYR A 336 -40.92 8.28 -9.27
CA TYR A 336 -41.25 8.25 -10.69
C TYR A 336 -42.23 7.10 -10.94
N PRO A 337 -43.46 7.40 -11.43
CA PRO A 337 -44.43 6.38 -11.76
C PRO A 337 -43.92 5.55 -12.94
N ARG A 338 -44.39 4.30 -13.05
CA ARG A 338 -43.95 3.34 -14.08
C ARG A 338 -43.95 3.97 -15.48
N GLY A 339 -42.76 4.15 -16.05
CA GLY A 339 -42.56 4.76 -17.36
C GLY A 339 -41.36 4.14 -18.09
N PRO A 340 -41.13 4.52 -19.36
CA PRO A 340 -39.98 4.07 -20.12
C PRO A 340 -38.69 4.66 -19.55
N VAL A 341 -37.57 3.97 -19.77
CA VAL A 341 -36.26 4.37 -19.26
C VAL A 341 -35.78 5.71 -19.87
N SER A 342 -36.25 6.04 -21.08
CA SER A 342 -35.97 7.29 -21.79
C SER A 342 -36.47 8.55 -21.05
N ASP A 343 -37.58 8.42 -20.33
CA ASP A 343 -38.35 9.56 -19.80
C ASP A 343 -38.02 9.86 -18.33
N LEU A 344 -36.91 9.34 -17.83
CA LEU A 344 -36.43 9.62 -16.47
C LEU A 344 -36.02 11.10 -16.33
N PRO A 345 -36.27 11.75 -15.17
CA PRO A 345 -35.83 13.14 -14.93
C PRO A 345 -34.30 13.34 -15.01
N GLU A 346 -33.84 14.55 -15.35
CA GLU A 346 -32.41 14.88 -15.47
C GLU A 346 -31.61 14.66 -14.18
N GLU A 347 -32.24 14.80 -13.02
CA GLU A 347 -31.65 14.50 -11.70
C GLU A 347 -31.14 13.05 -11.57
N HIS A 348 -31.58 12.15 -12.46
CA HIS A 348 -31.17 10.75 -12.51
C HIS A 348 -30.53 10.36 -13.85
N ALA A 349 -29.89 11.31 -14.55
CA ALA A 349 -29.23 11.09 -15.84
C ALA A 349 -28.22 9.93 -15.85
N SER A 350 -27.42 9.79 -14.79
CA SER A 350 -26.47 8.67 -14.65
C SER A 350 -27.13 7.30 -14.58
N ARG A 351 -28.39 7.22 -14.12
CA ARG A 351 -29.19 5.98 -14.13
C ARG A 351 -29.77 5.70 -15.51
N ARG A 352 -30.15 6.73 -16.28
CA ARG A 352 -30.62 6.58 -17.66
C ARG A 352 -29.58 5.92 -18.55
N GLU A 353 -28.33 6.40 -18.51
CA GLU A 353 -27.24 5.83 -19.30
C GLU A 353 -27.01 4.35 -18.98
N ARG A 354 -27.09 3.97 -17.71
CA ARG A 354 -26.93 2.58 -17.27
C ARG A 354 -28.09 1.69 -17.68
N PHE A 355 -29.31 2.23 -17.74
CA PHE A 355 -30.51 1.46 -18.06
C PHE A 355 -30.78 1.39 -19.56
N ALA A 356 -30.18 2.28 -20.37
CA ALA A 356 -30.26 2.26 -21.83
C ALA A 356 -29.82 0.91 -22.43
N GLU A 357 -28.88 0.20 -21.78
CA GLU A 357 -28.49 -1.17 -22.18
C GLU A 357 -29.71 -2.13 -22.24
N LEU A 358 -30.70 -1.99 -21.37
CA LEU A 358 -31.88 -2.87 -21.39
C LEU A 358 -32.72 -2.67 -22.64
N ASP A 359 -32.95 -1.42 -23.03
CA ASP A 359 -33.72 -1.11 -24.24
C ASP A 359 -32.97 -1.52 -25.51
N THR A 360 -31.63 -1.48 -25.52
CA THR A 360 -30.84 -2.00 -26.65
C THR A 360 -30.92 -3.51 -26.80
N LEU A 361 -31.08 -4.25 -25.69
CA LEU A 361 -31.13 -5.71 -25.69
C LEU A 361 -32.53 -6.24 -26.00
N GLN A 362 -33.56 -5.59 -25.46
CA GLN A 362 -34.95 -5.94 -25.68
C GLN A 362 -35.81 -4.68 -25.43
N PRO A 363 -36.50 -4.13 -26.44
CA PRO A 363 -37.30 -2.92 -26.23
C PRO A 363 -38.53 -3.19 -25.35
N GLY A 364 -38.95 -2.18 -24.58
CA GLY A 364 -40.21 -2.20 -23.83
C GLY A 364 -40.09 -2.44 -22.32
N TRP A 365 -38.89 -2.26 -21.75
CA TRP A 365 -38.74 -2.28 -20.30
C TRP A 365 -39.31 -1.02 -19.67
N THR A 366 -39.96 -1.18 -18.52
CA THR A 366 -40.47 -0.04 -17.75
C THR A 366 -39.83 -0.02 -16.36
N VAL A 367 -39.55 1.18 -15.86
CA VAL A 367 -38.89 1.40 -14.58
C VAL A 367 -39.76 2.26 -13.68
N GLU A 368 -39.76 1.94 -12.40
CA GLU A 368 -40.41 2.70 -11.35
C GLU A 368 -39.35 3.05 -10.30
N LEU A 369 -39.25 4.32 -9.94
CA LEU A 369 -38.32 4.78 -8.90
C LEU A 369 -39.09 4.98 -7.60
N ARG A 370 -38.63 4.33 -6.54
CA ARG A 370 -39.22 4.44 -5.20
C ARG A 370 -38.19 4.99 -4.23
N SER A 371 -38.59 5.99 -3.46
CA SER A 371 -37.79 6.47 -2.33
C SER A 371 -38.01 5.55 -1.13
N LYS A 372 -36.89 5.14 -0.54
CA LYS A 372 -36.83 4.38 0.71
C LYS A 372 -35.90 5.12 1.67
N GLY A 373 -36.46 6.08 2.39
CA GLY A 373 -35.70 6.99 3.23
C GLY A 373 -34.85 7.92 2.36
N ASP A 374 -33.54 7.89 2.55
CA ASP A 374 -32.57 8.78 1.88
C ASP A 374 -32.03 8.20 0.55
N THR A 375 -32.49 7.00 0.16
CA THR A 375 -32.05 6.31 -1.07
C THR A 375 -33.21 6.03 -2.02
N VAL A 376 -32.96 6.23 -3.31
CA VAL A 376 -33.91 5.93 -4.40
C VAL A 376 -33.58 4.55 -5.00
N GLU A 377 -34.49 3.60 -4.82
CA GLU A 377 -34.42 2.25 -5.39
C GLU A 377 -35.14 2.22 -6.75
N ALA A 378 -34.54 1.57 -7.75
CA ALA A 378 -35.14 1.36 -9.06
C ALA A 378 -35.70 -0.07 -9.17
N VAL A 379 -36.98 -0.18 -9.52
CA VAL A 379 -37.68 -1.44 -9.74
C VAL A 379 -38.00 -1.58 -11.23
N PHE A 380 -37.54 -2.69 -11.83
CA PHE A 380 -37.73 -2.97 -13.25
C PHE A 380 -38.89 -3.93 -13.48
N TYR A 381 -39.61 -3.68 -14.57
CA TYR A 381 -40.71 -4.50 -15.05
C TYR A 381 -40.43 -4.97 -16.47
N HIS A 382 -40.64 -6.27 -16.69
CA HIS A 382 -40.50 -6.90 -17.99
C HIS A 382 -41.57 -6.36 -18.97
N PRO A 383 -41.34 -6.40 -20.30
CA PRO A 383 -42.34 -6.01 -21.29
C PRO A 383 -43.70 -6.73 -21.16
N SER A 384 -43.73 -7.93 -20.56
CA SER A 384 -44.97 -8.66 -20.23
C SER A 384 -45.74 -8.11 -19.02
N GLY A 385 -45.20 -7.12 -18.32
CA GLY A 385 -45.78 -6.53 -17.11
C GLY A 385 -45.35 -7.16 -15.79
N GLU A 386 -44.49 -8.19 -15.82
CA GLU A 386 -44.00 -8.85 -14.61
C GLU A 386 -42.94 -8.02 -13.87
N ARG A 387 -43.01 -8.01 -12.53
CA ARG A 387 -42.05 -7.30 -11.66
C ARG A 387 -40.77 -8.12 -11.51
N VAL A 388 -39.65 -7.63 -12.05
CA VAL A 388 -38.34 -8.31 -12.00
C VAL A 388 -37.50 -7.84 -10.80
N GLY A 389 -37.79 -6.65 -10.27
CA GLY A 389 -37.09 -6.11 -9.11
C GLY A 389 -35.80 -5.40 -9.52
N ALA A 390 -34.63 -5.94 -9.15
CA ALA A 390 -33.34 -5.28 -9.34
C ALA A 390 -32.81 -5.34 -10.78
N PHE A 391 -32.01 -4.33 -11.17
CA PHE A 391 -31.40 -4.20 -12.50
C PHE A 391 -30.62 -5.43 -12.96
N ALA A 392 -29.87 -6.08 -12.05
CA ALA A 392 -29.06 -7.25 -12.39
C ALA A 392 -29.90 -8.44 -12.90
N ASN A 393 -31.12 -8.60 -12.37
CA ASN A 393 -32.04 -9.64 -12.82
C ASN A 393 -32.66 -9.27 -14.17
N ALA A 394 -33.07 -8.00 -14.34
CA ALA A 394 -33.58 -7.48 -15.61
C ALA A 394 -32.58 -7.66 -16.75
N ARG A 395 -31.30 -7.31 -16.52
CA ARG A 395 -30.23 -7.46 -17.51
C ARG A 395 -29.98 -8.92 -17.90
N ARG A 396 -30.04 -9.84 -16.92
CA ARG A 396 -29.88 -11.28 -17.19
C ARG A 396 -31.01 -11.81 -18.07
N MET A 397 -32.25 -11.38 -17.81
CA MET A 397 -33.41 -11.77 -18.62
C MET A 397 -33.36 -11.17 -20.03
N ALA A 398 -33.01 -9.89 -20.16
CA ALA A 398 -32.87 -9.24 -21.46
C ALA A 398 -31.77 -9.89 -22.32
N LEU A 399 -30.64 -10.29 -21.72
CA LEU A 399 -29.57 -11.03 -22.41
C LEU A 399 -30.01 -12.44 -22.84
N GLN A 400 -30.83 -13.13 -22.03
CA GLN A 400 -31.39 -14.43 -22.40
C GLN A 400 -32.39 -14.32 -23.54
N ALA A 401 -33.24 -13.28 -23.53
CA ALA A 401 -34.19 -13.00 -24.60
C ALA A 401 -33.47 -12.64 -25.91
N SER A 402 -32.46 -11.76 -25.86
CA SER A 402 -31.63 -11.40 -27.02
C SER A 402 -30.96 -12.62 -27.64
N LYS A 403 -30.43 -13.54 -26.83
CA LYS A 403 -29.84 -14.82 -27.29
C LYS A 403 -30.84 -15.84 -27.84
N ALA A 404 -32.13 -15.70 -27.52
CA ALA A 404 -33.18 -16.58 -28.04
C ALA A 404 -33.77 -16.07 -29.35
N VAL A 405 -33.57 -14.78 -29.66
CA VAL A 405 -34.04 -14.11 -30.88
C VAL A 405 -32.94 -14.04 -31.96
N ALA A 406 -31.67 -14.04 -31.56
CA ALA A 406 -30.51 -14.25 -32.43
C ALA A 406 -30.28 -15.75 -32.68
#